data_AF-E4TLW3-F1
#
_entry.id   AF-E4TLW3-F1
#
_cell.length_a   1.000
_cell.length_b   1.000
_cell.length_c   1.000
_cell.angle_alpha   90.00
_cell.angle_beta   90.00
_cell.angle_gamma   90.00
#
_symmetry.space_group_name_H-M   'P 1'
#
loop_
_entity.id
_entity.type
_entity.pdbx_description
1 polymer ?
#
loop_
_entity_poly.entity_id
_entity_poly.type
_entity_poly.pdbx_seq_one_letter_code
_entity_poly.pdbx_strand_id
1 'polypeptide(L)'
;MNIFRLFKSKDKKTVEKPIEKLKIKEGQELICLDKENYSKLLGRDIPKTDQFQLDEIMVNETEYFKANQTLFTLSSRIHGSGILYINLPYGGRIDKFLISKGTRINLKDELLFVRKIEEEKILNAKLLEQNRPRLDQTEVSYLEDEFTDDKTIKVTKLASEESEYFKLYLDEATLAYEYLGLSLVNHNGYVYASFNSRIEDMTLSKGDSLIMLFEDKSKLNFNFSNAGEGTKGFRFNHSPIGFEELDMLLNKRLVKVKLISARKKLYSIYHMNHKINENQTISINQATQYQTELEGQYLLQLITARFIEMNKQFKIK
;
A
#
# COMPACT_ATOMS: atom_id res chain seq x y z
N MET A 1 42.31 59.25 -10.07
CA MET A 1 42.07 57.88 -10.58
C MET A 1 40.89 57.32 -9.80
N ASN A 2 39.74 57.13 -10.46
CA ASN A 2 38.48 56.77 -9.81
C ASN A 2 37.86 55.61 -10.61
N ILE A 3 37.86 54.39 -10.04
CA ILE A 3 37.58 53.12 -10.73
C ILE A 3 36.10 52.68 -10.53
N PHE A 4 35.25 53.50 -9.91
CA PHE A 4 33.86 53.16 -9.65
C PHE A 4 32.90 53.62 -10.76
N ARG A 5 32.98 53.01 -11.95
CA ARG A 5 31.94 53.15 -13.01
C ARG A 5 31.83 51.92 -13.93
N LEU A 6 31.66 50.73 -13.36
CA LEU A 6 31.10 49.53 -14.02
C LEU A 6 30.73 48.64 -12.82
N PHE A 7 29.47 48.47 -12.41
CA PHE A 7 28.37 47.78 -13.07
C PHE A 7 27.04 48.27 -12.47
N LYS A 8 26.17 48.87 -13.29
CA LYS A 8 24.73 48.94 -12.99
C LYS A 8 24.10 47.66 -13.53
N SER A 9 24.01 46.61 -12.73
CA SER A 9 23.10 45.49 -13.04
C SER A 9 21.68 45.95 -12.75
N LYS A 10 20.84 45.91 -13.79
CA LYS A 10 19.40 46.12 -13.70
C LYS A 10 18.81 45.10 -12.73
N ASP A 11 18.40 45.55 -11.55
CA ASP A 11 17.44 44.83 -10.73
C ASP A 11 16.13 44.70 -11.51
N LYS A 12 15.97 43.59 -12.22
CA LYS A 12 14.65 43.11 -12.60
C LYS A 12 13.97 42.67 -11.30
N LYS A 13 13.28 43.61 -10.67
CA LYS A 13 12.20 43.27 -9.72
C LYS A 13 11.22 42.38 -10.47
N THR A 14 11.29 41.08 -10.24
CA THR A 14 10.21 40.14 -10.54
C THR A 14 9.01 40.64 -9.75
N VAL A 15 8.09 41.30 -10.44
CA VAL A 15 6.79 41.63 -9.89
C VAL A 15 6.10 40.29 -9.67
N GLU A 16 6.08 39.82 -8.42
CA GLU A 16 5.20 38.74 -7.99
C GLU A 16 3.78 39.19 -8.35
N LYS A 17 3.19 38.56 -9.37
CA LYS A 17 1.78 38.75 -9.66
C LYS A 17 1.02 38.35 -8.38
N PRO A 18 0.05 39.16 -7.91
CA PRO A 18 -0.79 38.73 -6.82
C PRO A 18 -1.46 37.43 -7.27
N ILE A 19 -1.28 36.37 -6.48
CA ILE A 19 -2.03 35.13 -6.63
C ILE A 19 -3.49 35.56 -6.65
N GLU A 20 -4.16 35.38 -7.78
CA GLU A 20 -5.62 35.52 -7.86
C GLU A 20 -6.17 34.71 -6.69
N LYS A 21 -6.81 35.37 -5.72
CA LYS A 21 -7.45 34.69 -4.59
C LYS A 21 -8.48 33.73 -5.17
N LEU A 22 -8.07 32.47 -5.35
CA LEU A 22 -8.91 31.40 -5.85
C LEU A 22 -10.08 31.30 -4.87
N LYS A 23 -11.28 31.57 -5.36
CA LYS A 23 -12.49 31.43 -4.55
C LYS A 23 -12.65 29.96 -4.20
N ILE A 24 -12.67 29.66 -2.91
CA ILE A 24 -13.00 28.34 -2.36
C ILE A 24 -14.39 27.97 -2.87
N LYS A 25 -14.51 26.85 -3.59
CA LYS A 25 -15.82 26.33 -4.02
C LYS A 25 -16.49 25.62 -2.84
N GLU A 26 -17.81 25.47 -2.91
CA GLU A 26 -18.58 24.76 -1.90
C GLU A 26 -18.04 23.33 -1.68
N GLY A 27 -17.79 22.98 -0.41
CA GLY A 27 -17.21 21.69 -0.02
C GLY A 27 -15.69 21.56 -0.19
N GLN A 28 -14.98 22.63 -0.59
CA GLN A 28 -13.52 22.66 -0.61
C GLN A 28 -12.95 23.22 0.70
N GLU A 29 -11.82 22.67 1.11
CA GLU A 29 -11.00 23.11 2.23
C GLU A 29 -9.64 23.58 1.71
N LEU A 30 -9.17 24.71 2.23
CA LEU A 30 -7.85 25.24 1.95
C LEU A 30 -6.88 24.73 3.00
N ILE A 31 -5.86 23.99 2.57
CA ILE A 31 -4.84 23.45 3.45
C ILE A 31 -3.61 24.36 3.41
N CYS A 32 -3.14 24.73 4.60
CA CYS A 32 -1.95 25.54 4.79
C CYS A 32 -0.83 24.71 5.44
N LEU A 33 0.42 25.15 5.32
CA LEU A 33 1.55 24.51 5.99
C LEU A 33 1.51 24.81 7.50
N ASP A 34 0.85 23.96 8.27
CA ASP A 34 0.75 24.04 9.72
C ASP A 34 1.14 22.72 10.40
N LYS A 35 1.32 22.75 11.72
CA LYS A 35 1.73 21.58 12.51
C LYS A 35 0.72 20.42 12.46
N GLU A 36 -0.51 20.66 12.03
CA GLU A 36 -1.57 19.65 11.96
C GLU A 36 -1.54 18.88 10.64
N ASN A 37 -0.99 19.50 9.59
CA ASN A 37 -1.00 19.00 8.22
C ASN A 37 0.38 18.48 7.75
N TYR A 38 1.33 18.26 8.67
CA TYR A 38 2.59 17.59 8.34
C TYR A 38 3.13 16.72 9.47
N SER A 39 3.92 15.72 9.08
CA SER A 39 4.79 14.97 9.97
C SER A 39 6.27 15.15 9.59
N LYS A 40 7.18 14.88 10.53
CA LYS A 40 8.64 15.00 10.33
C LYS A 40 9.37 13.95 11.15
N LEU A 41 10.52 13.49 10.65
CA LEU A 41 11.36 12.51 11.36
C LEU A 41 12.22 13.15 12.46
N LEU A 42 12.61 14.42 12.26
CA LEU A 42 13.46 15.14 13.23
C LEU A 42 12.61 15.76 14.33
N GLY A 43 12.87 15.39 15.59
CA GLY A 43 12.16 15.92 16.77
C GLY A 43 12.44 17.38 17.12
N ARG A 44 13.25 18.10 16.34
CA ARG A 44 13.59 19.52 16.59
C ARG A 44 12.53 20.44 16.01
N ASP A 45 12.17 21.51 16.71
CA ASP A 45 11.27 22.53 16.16
C ASP A 45 11.82 23.14 14.87
N ILE A 46 10.89 23.44 13.95
CA ILE A 46 11.22 24.08 12.67
C ILE A 46 11.41 25.58 12.95
N PRO A 47 12.56 26.18 12.62
CA PRO A 47 12.74 27.62 12.72
C PRO A 47 11.70 28.35 11.87
N LYS A 48 11.15 29.46 12.37
CA LYS A 48 10.20 30.29 11.59
C LYS A 48 10.80 30.85 10.30
N THR A 49 12.13 30.90 10.22
CA THR A 49 12.90 31.37 9.05
C THR A 49 13.15 30.27 8.02
N ASP A 50 12.80 29.02 8.32
CA ASP A 50 13.04 27.94 7.38
C ASP A 50 12.14 28.04 6.16
N GLN A 51 12.70 27.64 5.03
CA GLN A 51 12.02 27.67 3.74
C GLN A 51 12.06 26.30 3.13
N PHE A 52 10.92 25.91 2.58
CA PHE A 52 10.73 24.62 1.97
C PHE A 52 10.55 24.74 0.46
N GLN A 53 10.80 23.64 -0.23
CA GLN A 53 10.48 23.45 -1.64
C GLN A 53 9.76 22.11 -1.81
N LEU A 54 8.87 22.04 -2.79
CA LEU A 54 8.28 20.78 -3.21
C LEU A 54 9.36 19.83 -3.71
N ASP A 55 9.39 18.63 -3.13
CA ASP A 55 10.35 17.58 -3.47
C ASP A 55 9.68 16.53 -4.38
N GLU A 56 8.70 15.81 -3.83
CA GLU A 56 7.97 14.74 -4.53
C GLU A 56 6.45 14.85 -4.30
N ILE A 57 5.64 14.56 -5.34
CA ILE A 57 4.19 14.40 -5.25
C ILE A 57 3.87 12.91 -5.28
N MET A 58 3.12 12.43 -4.30
CA MET A 58 2.72 11.02 -4.17
C MET A 58 1.24 10.79 -4.55
N VAL A 59 0.40 11.82 -4.41
CA VAL A 59 -1.01 11.81 -4.81
C VAL A 59 -1.24 13.01 -5.74
N ASN A 60 -1.72 12.77 -6.95
CA ASN A 60 -1.90 13.81 -7.95
C ASN A 60 -3.18 14.62 -7.74
N GLU A 61 -3.31 15.73 -8.46
CA GLU A 61 -4.59 16.42 -8.57
C GLU A 61 -5.66 15.48 -9.08
N THR A 62 -6.87 15.65 -8.59
CA THR A 62 -8.07 14.83 -8.84
C THR A 62 -8.08 13.43 -8.23
N GLU A 63 -6.97 12.98 -7.63
CA GLU A 63 -6.89 11.68 -6.96
C GLU A 63 -7.43 11.72 -5.52
N TYR A 64 -7.89 10.56 -5.06
CA TYR A 64 -8.35 10.29 -3.71
C TYR A 64 -7.20 9.81 -2.82
N PHE A 65 -7.30 10.10 -1.52
CA PHE A 65 -6.32 9.72 -0.51
C PHE A 65 -7.01 9.26 0.79
N LYS A 66 -6.30 8.41 1.54
CA LYS A 66 -6.71 7.95 2.88
C LYS A 66 -6.19 8.90 3.97
N ALA A 67 -6.84 8.86 5.13
CA ALA A 67 -6.32 9.52 6.32
C ALA A 67 -4.86 9.13 6.61
N ASN A 68 -4.05 10.14 6.94
CA ASN A 68 -2.63 10.09 7.25
C ASN A 68 -1.71 9.61 6.10
N GLN A 69 -2.25 9.40 4.89
CA GLN A 69 -1.44 9.17 3.71
C GLN A 69 -0.65 10.44 3.38
N THR A 70 0.63 10.29 3.03
CA THR A 70 1.45 11.40 2.57
C THR A 70 1.02 11.74 1.16
N LEU A 71 0.65 13.00 0.95
CA LEU A 71 0.22 13.53 -0.34
C LEU A 71 1.42 13.98 -1.17
N PHE A 72 2.39 14.61 -0.51
CA PHE A 72 3.64 15.09 -1.10
C PHE A 72 4.65 15.42 0.01
N THR A 73 5.91 15.60 -0.39
CA THR A 73 7.01 15.92 0.51
C THR A 73 7.58 17.31 0.23
N LEU A 74 8.02 17.97 1.30
CA LEU A 74 8.70 19.26 1.23
C LEU A 74 10.10 19.14 1.84
N SER A 75 11.13 19.58 1.12
CA SER A 75 12.51 19.57 1.62
C SER A 75 12.96 20.95 2.11
N SER A 76 13.59 20.98 3.29
CA SER A 76 14.19 22.20 3.85
C SER A 76 15.36 22.69 2.97
N ARG A 77 15.38 24.00 2.67
CA ARG A 77 16.44 24.64 1.87
C ARG A 77 17.56 25.26 2.71
N ILE A 78 17.27 25.67 3.94
CA ILE A 78 18.14 26.60 4.68
C ILE A 78 18.73 25.95 5.93
N HIS A 79 17.87 25.42 6.81
CA HIS A 79 18.30 25.03 8.15
C HIS A 79 18.46 23.52 8.33
N GLY A 80 18.28 22.73 7.28
CA GLY A 80 18.36 21.27 7.35
C GLY A 80 17.32 20.70 8.31
N SER A 81 16.13 21.31 8.40
CA SER A 81 15.02 20.83 9.23
C SER A 81 14.41 19.51 8.73
N GLY A 82 15.00 18.93 7.68
CA GLY A 82 14.66 17.63 7.13
C GLY A 82 13.58 17.71 6.06
N ILE A 83 12.91 16.57 5.87
CA ILE A 83 11.78 16.40 4.97
C ILE A 83 10.51 16.49 5.80
N LEU A 84 9.56 17.31 5.34
CA LEU A 84 8.18 17.32 5.84
C LEU A 84 7.33 16.44 4.95
N TYR A 85 6.52 15.60 5.57
CA TYR A 85 5.56 14.72 4.90
C TYR A 85 4.18 15.33 5.10
N ILE A 86 3.60 15.88 4.04
CA ILE A 86 2.29 16.53 4.12
C ILE A 86 1.21 15.47 4.09
N ASN A 87 0.41 15.42 5.15
CA ASN A 87 -0.64 14.43 5.34
C ASN A 87 -1.81 15.06 6.10
N LEU A 88 -2.99 14.46 5.97
CA LEU A 88 -4.22 14.98 6.57
C LEU A 88 -4.86 13.92 7.48
N PRO A 89 -5.47 14.30 8.61
CA PRO A 89 -6.05 13.34 9.57
C PRO A 89 -7.35 12.67 9.07
N TYR A 90 -7.77 12.96 7.85
CA TYR A 90 -8.98 12.44 7.20
C TYR A 90 -8.67 12.04 5.75
N GLY A 91 -9.58 11.28 5.14
CA GLY A 91 -9.51 10.96 3.71
C GLY A 91 -10.32 11.92 2.85
N GLY A 92 -9.97 12.01 1.57
CA GLY A 92 -10.59 12.97 0.67
C GLY A 92 -10.08 12.88 -0.76
N ARG A 93 -10.24 13.98 -1.49
CA ARG A 93 -9.74 14.15 -2.86
C ARG A 93 -8.93 15.44 -2.96
N ILE A 94 -7.80 15.39 -3.66
CA ILE A 94 -7.04 16.59 -4.00
C ILE A 94 -7.74 17.26 -5.17
N ASP A 95 -8.19 18.50 -5.00
CA ASP A 95 -8.81 19.25 -6.09
C ASP A 95 -7.76 20.03 -6.88
N LYS A 96 -6.76 20.62 -6.20
CA LYS A 96 -5.71 21.43 -6.85
C LYS A 96 -4.52 21.70 -5.93
N PHE A 97 -3.29 21.66 -6.47
CA PHE A 97 -2.11 22.20 -5.80
C PHE A 97 -1.94 23.70 -6.03
N LEU A 98 -1.56 24.42 -4.98
CA LEU A 98 -1.26 25.86 -5.02
C LEU A 98 0.25 26.14 -5.06
N ILE A 99 1.04 25.08 -4.94
CA ILE A 99 2.50 25.10 -4.98
C ILE A 99 3.02 24.41 -6.24
N SER A 100 4.26 24.73 -6.62
CA SER A 100 4.93 24.12 -7.77
C SER A 100 6.41 23.91 -7.48
N LYS A 101 7.08 23.10 -8.31
CA LYS A 101 8.51 22.84 -8.13
C LYS A 101 9.31 24.15 -8.23
N GLY A 102 10.12 24.42 -7.21
CA GLY A 102 10.93 25.65 -7.12
C GLY A 102 10.26 26.83 -6.38
N THR A 103 8.96 26.76 -6.10
CA THR A 103 8.27 27.73 -5.21
C THR A 103 8.89 27.66 -3.82
N ARG A 104 9.14 28.84 -3.20
CA ARG A 104 9.56 28.94 -1.80
C ARG A 104 8.32 28.92 -0.93
N ILE A 105 8.29 28.01 0.04
CA ILE A 105 7.14 27.78 0.92
C ILE A 105 7.57 28.04 2.37
N ASN A 106 6.82 28.86 3.08
CA ASN A 106 6.99 29.16 4.49
C ASN A 106 5.84 28.54 5.31
N LEU A 107 6.00 28.53 6.63
CA LEU A 107 4.90 28.14 7.53
C LEU A 107 3.69 29.06 7.30
N LYS A 108 2.50 28.46 7.32
CA LYS A 108 1.18 29.05 7.05
C LYS A 108 0.91 29.41 5.59
N ASP A 109 1.84 29.16 4.67
CA ASP A 109 1.56 29.32 3.25
C ASP A 109 0.51 28.30 2.78
N GLU A 110 -0.32 28.71 1.83
CA GLU A 110 -1.35 27.90 1.22
C GLU A 110 -0.72 26.81 0.34
N LEU A 111 -1.14 25.56 0.51
CA LEU A 111 -0.53 24.41 -0.13
C LEU A 111 -1.42 23.79 -1.21
N LEU A 112 -2.68 23.52 -0.88
CA LEU A 112 -3.62 22.82 -1.77
C LEU A 112 -5.08 23.04 -1.38
N PHE A 113 -5.98 22.80 -2.34
CA PHE A 113 -7.40 22.62 -2.09
C PHE A 113 -7.75 21.14 -2.05
N VAL A 114 -8.51 20.73 -1.04
CA VAL A 114 -9.00 19.37 -0.88
C VAL A 114 -10.51 19.34 -0.67
N ARG A 115 -11.12 18.19 -0.94
CA ARG A 115 -12.49 17.89 -0.56
C ARG A 115 -12.48 16.71 0.40
N LYS A 116 -12.87 16.96 1.65
CA LYS A 116 -13.02 15.91 2.66
C LYS A 116 -14.20 14.99 2.32
N ILE A 117 -14.01 13.68 2.54
CA ILE A 117 -15.07 12.68 2.40
C ILE A 117 -15.28 12.05 3.79
N GLU A 118 -16.42 12.36 4.41
CA GLU A 118 -16.73 11.89 5.78
C GLU A 118 -17.11 10.41 5.83
N GLU A 119 -17.77 9.90 4.78
CA GLU A 119 -18.22 8.52 4.74
C GLU A 119 -17.13 7.57 4.23
N GLU A 120 -16.56 6.77 5.14
CA GLU A 120 -15.51 5.79 4.83
C GLU A 120 -15.90 4.82 3.71
N LYS A 121 -17.17 4.39 3.65
CA LYS A 121 -17.67 3.51 2.58
C LYS A 121 -17.56 4.15 1.20
N ILE A 122 -17.89 5.45 1.09
CA ILE A 122 -17.81 6.20 -0.16
C ILE A 122 -16.35 6.37 -0.56
N LEU A 123 -15.49 6.75 0.39
CA LEU A 123 -14.06 6.88 0.15
C LEU A 123 -13.44 5.57 -0.34
N ASN A 124 -13.72 4.45 0.33
CA ASN A 124 -13.18 3.13 -0.05
C ASN A 124 -13.63 2.70 -1.44
N ALA A 125 -14.87 3.00 -1.83
CA ALA A 125 -15.35 2.73 -3.19
C ALA A 125 -14.62 3.59 -4.24
N LYS A 126 -14.32 4.85 -3.93
CA LYS A 126 -13.57 5.75 -4.81
C LYS A 126 -12.09 5.39 -4.94
N LEU A 127 -11.45 4.97 -3.84
CA LEU A 127 -10.09 4.45 -3.87
C LEU A 127 -10.02 3.16 -4.71
N LEU A 128 -10.97 2.22 -4.54
CA LEU A 128 -11.04 1.04 -5.39
C LEU A 128 -11.17 1.42 -6.87
N GLU A 129 -12.09 2.32 -7.22
CA GLU A 129 -12.29 2.78 -8.60
C GLU A 129 -11.00 3.35 -9.20
N GLN A 130 -10.30 4.19 -8.44
CA GLN A 130 -9.02 4.80 -8.82
C GLN A 130 -7.92 3.75 -9.02
N ASN A 131 -7.79 2.79 -8.10
CA ASN A 131 -6.69 1.84 -8.07
C ASN A 131 -6.96 0.58 -8.92
N ARG A 132 -8.20 0.38 -9.39
CA ARG A 132 -8.62 -0.79 -10.17
C ARG A 132 -7.73 -1.08 -11.39
N PRO A 133 -7.33 -0.11 -12.23
CA PRO A 133 -6.47 -0.40 -13.38
C PRO A 133 -5.12 -1.02 -13.01
N ARG A 134 -4.60 -0.71 -11.81
CA ARG A 134 -3.38 -1.33 -11.27
C ARG A 134 -3.67 -2.74 -10.76
N LEU A 135 -4.74 -2.91 -9.96
CA LEU A 135 -5.15 -4.22 -9.44
C LEU A 135 -5.43 -5.24 -10.55
N ASP A 136 -6.01 -4.79 -11.67
CA ASP A 136 -6.35 -5.63 -12.82
C ASP A 136 -5.14 -6.16 -13.61
N GLN A 137 -3.92 -5.65 -13.35
CA GLN A 137 -2.66 -6.17 -13.89
C GLN A 137 -2.15 -7.41 -13.13
N THR A 138 -3.01 -8.08 -12.38
CA THR A 138 -2.70 -9.32 -11.65
C THR A 138 -2.68 -10.51 -12.58
N GLU A 139 -1.61 -11.29 -12.63
CA GLU A 139 -1.44 -12.38 -13.61
C GLU A 139 -1.33 -13.73 -12.92
N VAL A 140 -2.04 -14.71 -13.50
CA VAL A 140 -1.86 -16.14 -13.24
C VAL A 140 -1.39 -16.75 -14.54
N SER A 141 -0.27 -17.46 -14.50
CA SER A 141 0.38 -18.00 -15.69
C SER A 141 0.41 -19.52 -15.67
N TYR A 142 0.33 -20.12 -16.86
CA TYR A 142 0.70 -21.51 -17.13
C TYR A 142 2.17 -21.55 -17.53
N LEU A 143 2.94 -22.42 -16.88
CA LEU A 143 4.37 -22.62 -17.10
C LEU A 143 4.59 -24.11 -17.39
N GLU A 144 5.40 -24.40 -18.40
CA GLU A 144 5.82 -25.75 -18.75
C GLU A 144 7.35 -25.78 -18.71
N ASP A 145 7.90 -26.66 -17.88
CA ASP A 145 9.34 -26.87 -17.79
C ASP A 145 9.76 -27.81 -18.93
N GLU A 146 10.52 -27.29 -19.90
CA GLU A 146 10.99 -28.06 -21.05
C GLU A 146 12.00 -29.16 -20.68
N PHE A 147 12.57 -29.15 -19.47
CA PHE A 147 13.51 -30.18 -19.02
C PHE A 147 12.84 -31.35 -18.30
N THR A 148 11.77 -31.08 -17.54
CA THR A 148 11.09 -32.08 -16.70
C THR A 148 9.68 -32.42 -17.18
N ASP A 149 9.17 -31.69 -18.18
CA ASP A 149 7.77 -31.71 -18.62
C ASP A 149 6.77 -31.31 -17.51
N ASP A 150 7.25 -30.66 -16.45
CA ASP A 150 6.42 -30.23 -15.33
C ASP A 150 5.52 -29.06 -15.73
N LYS A 151 4.24 -29.15 -15.36
CA LYS A 151 3.20 -28.17 -15.70
C LYS A 151 2.72 -27.47 -14.45
N THR A 152 2.88 -26.15 -14.41
CA THR A 152 2.55 -25.35 -13.25
C THR A 152 1.65 -24.18 -13.63
N ILE A 153 0.50 -24.06 -12.98
CA ILE A 153 -0.31 -22.85 -12.96
C ILE A 153 -0.06 -22.16 -11.63
N LYS A 154 0.41 -20.91 -11.66
CA LYS A 154 0.63 -20.12 -10.44
C LYS A 154 0.40 -18.63 -10.66
N VAL A 155 0.16 -17.91 -9.57
CA VAL A 155 0.19 -16.44 -9.56
C VAL A 155 1.62 -15.99 -9.85
N THR A 156 1.81 -15.11 -10.83
CA THR A 156 3.12 -14.57 -11.22
C THR A 156 3.26 -13.09 -10.94
N LYS A 157 2.14 -12.36 -10.93
CA LYS A 157 2.12 -10.91 -10.73
C LYS A 157 0.88 -10.48 -9.96
N LEU A 158 1.03 -9.51 -9.07
CA LEU A 158 -0.06 -8.98 -8.24
C LEU A 158 -0.06 -7.47 -8.26
N ALA A 159 -1.14 -6.88 -8.77
CA ALA A 159 -1.35 -5.43 -8.76
C ALA A 159 -0.14 -4.61 -9.26
N SER A 160 0.42 -5.03 -10.40
CA SER A 160 1.63 -4.50 -11.04
C SER A 160 2.97 -4.83 -10.36
N GLU A 161 2.99 -5.58 -9.27
CA GLU A 161 4.21 -6.10 -8.62
C GLU A 161 4.53 -7.52 -9.11
N GLU A 162 5.80 -7.78 -9.48
CA GLU A 162 6.32 -9.13 -9.74
C GLU A 162 6.39 -9.92 -8.42
N SER A 163 5.22 -10.42 -8.00
CA SER A 163 5.03 -11.11 -6.73
C SER A 163 3.98 -12.21 -6.87
N GLU A 164 4.27 -13.37 -6.29
CA GLU A 164 3.38 -14.53 -6.32
C GLU A 164 2.38 -14.55 -5.16
N TYR A 165 2.59 -13.72 -4.12
CA TYR A 165 1.86 -13.80 -2.86
C TYR A 165 0.99 -12.57 -2.59
N PHE A 166 -0.31 -12.82 -2.44
CA PHE A 166 -1.27 -11.86 -1.89
C PHE A 166 -0.98 -11.68 -0.40
N LYS A 167 -0.78 -10.43 0.03
CA LYS A 167 -0.35 -10.10 1.38
C LYS A 167 -1.57 -9.81 2.29
N LEU A 168 -1.61 -10.47 3.43
CA LEU A 168 -2.43 -10.08 4.60
C LEU A 168 -1.50 -9.51 5.65
N TYR A 169 -1.82 -8.35 6.21
CA TYR A 169 -0.92 -7.63 7.11
C TYR A 169 -1.18 -8.01 8.56
N LEU A 170 -0.12 -8.13 9.36
CA LEU A 170 -0.21 -8.45 10.78
C LEU A 170 -1.06 -7.39 11.49
N ASP A 171 -1.90 -7.82 12.44
CA ASP A 171 -2.68 -6.91 13.26
C ASP A 171 -1.75 -5.98 14.04
N GLU A 172 -2.11 -4.69 14.08
CA GLU A 172 -1.29 -3.63 14.68
C GLU A 172 0.14 -3.50 14.09
N ALA A 173 0.39 -4.05 12.89
CA ALA A 173 1.68 -3.90 12.21
C ALA A 173 2.05 -2.44 12.03
N THR A 174 3.32 -2.14 12.29
CA THR A 174 3.88 -0.81 12.03
C THR A 174 4.45 -0.72 10.61
N LEU A 175 4.77 -1.85 9.99
CA LEU A 175 5.54 -1.93 8.76
C LEU A 175 4.90 -2.91 7.77
N ALA A 176 4.88 -2.54 6.48
CA ALA A 176 4.28 -3.34 5.41
C ALA A 176 5.00 -4.67 5.14
N TYR A 177 6.21 -4.89 5.68
CA TYR A 177 6.89 -6.18 5.57
C TYR A 177 6.30 -7.25 6.50
N GLU A 178 5.53 -6.86 7.52
CA GLU A 178 4.94 -7.77 8.50
C GLU A 178 3.66 -8.39 7.94
N TYR A 179 3.82 -9.34 7.01
CA TYR A 179 2.69 -9.97 6.32
C TYR A 179 2.72 -11.51 6.34
N LEU A 180 1.54 -12.06 6.10
CA LEU A 180 1.27 -13.43 5.70
C LEU A 180 0.86 -13.43 4.22
N GLY A 181 1.68 -14.02 3.38
CA GLY A 181 1.45 -14.21 1.96
C GLY A 181 0.60 -15.45 1.69
N LEU A 182 -0.31 -15.36 0.75
CA LEU A 182 -1.12 -16.44 0.20
C LEU A 182 -0.94 -16.48 -1.33
N SER A 183 -0.73 -17.66 -1.89
CA SER A 183 -0.74 -17.92 -3.33
C SER A 183 -1.51 -19.19 -3.64
N LEU A 184 -1.96 -19.33 -4.88
CA LEU A 184 -2.62 -20.53 -5.40
C LEU A 184 -1.75 -21.16 -6.47
N VAL A 185 -1.53 -22.46 -6.37
CA VAL A 185 -0.69 -23.22 -7.28
C VAL A 185 -1.37 -24.51 -7.68
N ASN A 186 -1.32 -24.85 -8.96
CA ASN A 186 -1.53 -26.20 -9.46
C ASN A 186 -0.20 -26.66 -10.06
N HIS A 187 0.42 -27.67 -9.48
CA HIS A 187 1.65 -28.27 -10.00
C HIS A 187 1.35 -29.73 -10.36
N ASN A 188 1.45 -30.08 -11.64
CA ASN A 188 1.16 -31.42 -12.16
C ASN A 188 -0.19 -32.00 -11.69
N GLY A 189 -1.24 -31.18 -11.66
CA GLY A 189 -2.59 -31.56 -11.27
C GLY A 189 -2.86 -31.40 -9.78
N TYR A 190 -1.82 -31.26 -8.96
CA TYR A 190 -1.95 -31.08 -7.53
C TYR A 190 -2.18 -29.61 -7.18
N VAL A 191 -3.39 -29.32 -6.70
CA VAL A 191 -3.86 -27.97 -6.34
C VAL A 191 -3.65 -27.70 -4.85
N TYR A 192 -2.95 -26.61 -4.52
CA TYR A 192 -2.66 -26.22 -3.15
C TYR A 192 -2.60 -24.70 -2.96
N ALA A 193 -2.86 -24.27 -1.72
CA ALA A 193 -2.55 -22.94 -1.26
C ALA A 193 -1.12 -22.91 -0.72
N SER A 194 -0.30 -21.98 -1.22
CA SER A 194 1.05 -21.71 -0.70
C SER A 194 1.00 -20.52 0.24
N PHE A 195 1.65 -20.65 1.40
CA PHE A 195 1.70 -19.62 2.43
C PHE A 195 3.14 -19.18 2.67
N ASN A 196 3.35 -17.88 2.85
CA ASN A 196 4.63 -17.28 3.18
C ASN A 196 4.50 -16.40 4.44
N SER A 197 5.36 -16.55 5.44
CA SER A 197 5.40 -15.69 6.61
C SER A 197 6.72 -14.94 6.70
N ARG A 198 6.63 -13.62 6.86
CA ARG A 198 7.76 -12.75 7.18
C ARG A 198 8.00 -12.55 8.68
N ILE A 199 7.13 -13.10 9.53
CA ILE A 199 7.23 -12.98 10.98
C ILE A 199 8.20 -14.02 11.53
N GLU A 200 9.23 -13.56 12.26
CA GLU A 200 10.28 -14.41 12.83
C GLU A 200 9.73 -15.50 13.75
N ASP A 201 8.67 -15.18 14.49
CA ASP A 201 8.08 -16.07 15.47
C ASP A 201 7.16 -17.13 14.86
N MET A 202 6.80 -17.00 13.58
CA MET A 202 5.91 -17.93 12.90
C MET A 202 6.67 -18.89 12.01
N THR A 203 6.55 -20.18 12.30
CA THR A 203 7.36 -21.22 11.65
C THR A 203 6.72 -21.85 10.41
N LEU A 204 5.38 -21.78 10.28
CA LEU A 204 4.61 -22.49 9.25
C LEU A 204 5.02 -23.98 9.15
N SER A 205 5.17 -24.67 10.27
CA SER A 205 5.67 -26.05 10.27
C SER A 205 4.59 -27.08 10.54
N LYS A 206 4.96 -28.35 10.46
CA LYS A 206 4.08 -29.48 10.76
C LYS A 206 3.38 -29.31 12.11
N GLY A 207 2.04 -29.37 12.10
CA GLY A 207 1.18 -29.20 13.26
C GLY A 207 0.79 -27.76 13.57
N ASP A 208 1.39 -26.76 12.90
CA ASP A 208 0.85 -25.40 12.87
C ASP A 208 -0.42 -25.39 12.00
N SER A 209 -1.28 -24.39 12.20
CA SER A 209 -2.54 -24.27 11.46
C SER A 209 -2.91 -22.82 11.18
N LEU A 210 -3.75 -22.62 10.17
CA LEU A 210 -4.25 -21.33 9.73
C LEU A 210 -5.76 -21.39 9.63
N ILE A 211 -6.43 -20.39 10.18
CA ILE A 211 -7.90 -20.29 10.17
C ILE A 211 -8.28 -18.96 9.54
N MET A 212 -8.96 -19.00 8.39
CA MET A 212 -9.57 -17.82 7.78
C MET A 212 -11.02 -17.71 8.26
N LEU A 213 -11.42 -16.53 8.74
CA LEU A 213 -12.76 -16.23 9.22
C LEU A 213 -13.47 -15.28 8.25
N PHE A 214 -14.65 -15.67 7.80
CA PHE A 214 -15.47 -14.89 6.87
C PHE A 214 -16.61 -14.15 7.61
N GLU A 215 -17.22 -13.18 6.93
CA GLU A 215 -18.27 -12.32 7.50
C GLU A 215 -19.49 -13.12 7.98
N ASP A 216 -19.89 -14.14 7.21
CA ASP A 216 -20.96 -15.10 7.51
C ASP A 216 -20.62 -16.09 8.64
N LYS A 217 -19.48 -15.89 9.33
CA LYS A 217 -18.93 -16.75 10.39
C LYS A 217 -18.43 -18.12 9.94
N SER A 218 -18.49 -18.42 8.64
CA SER A 218 -17.85 -19.61 8.10
C SER A 218 -16.34 -19.52 8.25
N LYS A 219 -15.68 -20.69 8.27
CA LYS A 219 -14.25 -20.81 8.52
C LYS A 219 -13.62 -21.73 7.51
N LEU A 220 -12.44 -21.34 7.04
CA LEU A 220 -11.58 -22.18 6.22
C LEU A 220 -10.32 -22.51 7.02
N ASN A 221 -10.06 -23.79 7.24
CA ASN A 221 -8.96 -24.26 8.08
C ASN A 221 -7.90 -24.95 7.23
N PHE A 222 -6.65 -24.54 7.37
CA PHE A 222 -5.50 -25.20 6.78
C PHE A 222 -4.62 -25.77 7.90
N ASN A 223 -4.23 -27.03 7.74
CA ASN A 223 -3.27 -27.67 8.62
C ASN A 223 -2.00 -27.95 7.83
N PHE A 224 -0.85 -27.61 8.43
CA PHE A 224 0.44 -27.85 7.81
C PHE A 224 0.93 -29.25 8.18
N SER A 225 1.16 -30.09 7.18
CA SER A 225 1.66 -31.46 7.35
C SER A 225 3.18 -31.58 7.19
N ASN A 226 3.80 -30.61 6.53
CA ASN A 226 5.22 -30.61 6.17
C ASN A 226 6.05 -29.78 7.15
N ALA A 227 7.36 -30.04 7.25
CA ALA A 227 8.24 -29.43 8.25
C ALA A 227 8.33 -27.89 8.19
N GLY A 228 7.82 -27.26 7.14
CA GLY A 228 8.00 -25.83 6.86
C GLY A 228 9.40 -25.59 6.30
N GLU A 229 9.50 -24.76 5.28
CA GLU A 229 10.73 -24.48 4.57
C GLU A 229 11.17 -23.02 4.76
N GLY A 230 12.39 -22.69 4.31
CA GLY A 230 12.95 -21.35 4.35
C GLY A 230 13.81 -21.03 5.57
N THR A 231 14.01 -19.75 5.83
CA THR A 231 14.88 -19.21 6.89
C THR A 231 14.08 -18.42 7.92
N LYS A 232 14.72 -18.03 9.03
CA LYS A 232 14.07 -17.18 10.04
C LYS A 232 13.63 -15.86 9.38
N GLY A 233 12.38 -15.45 9.60
CA GLY A 233 11.79 -14.27 8.94
C GLY A 233 11.42 -14.48 7.47
N PHE A 234 11.55 -15.70 6.94
CA PHE A 234 11.09 -16.08 5.60
C PHE A 234 10.74 -17.57 5.57
N ARG A 235 9.55 -17.89 6.05
CA ARG A 235 9.05 -19.26 6.13
C ARG A 235 7.99 -19.51 5.08
N PHE A 236 7.95 -20.71 4.53
CA PHE A 236 6.90 -21.09 3.60
C PHE A 236 6.44 -22.53 3.83
N ASN A 237 5.17 -22.77 3.54
CA ASN A 237 4.57 -24.09 3.55
C ASN A 237 3.30 -24.07 2.69
N HIS A 238 2.81 -25.23 2.32
CA HIS A 238 1.61 -25.37 1.51
C HIS A 238 0.62 -26.32 2.16
N SER A 239 -0.64 -26.21 1.73
CA SER A 239 -1.71 -27.08 2.17
C SER A 239 -2.65 -27.33 0.98
N PRO A 240 -3.13 -28.57 0.76
CA PRO A 240 -4.08 -28.85 -0.31
C PRO A 240 -5.29 -27.92 -0.23
N ILE A 241 -5.82 -27.52 -1.39
CA ILE A 241 -7.03 -26.71 -1.46
C ILE A 241 -7.98 -27.30 -2.51
N GLY A 242 -9.24 -27.50 -2.13
CA GLY A 242 -10.28 -28.07 -2.99
C GLY A 242 -11.21 -27.01 -3.56
N PHE A 243 -12.25 -27.49 -4.23
CA PHE A 243 -13.25 -26.65 -4.89
C PHE A 243 -14.06 -25.82 -3.90
N GLU A 244 -14.48 -26.40 -2.77
CA GLU A 244 -15.27 -25.69 -1.76
C GLU A 244 -14.47 -24.54 -1.14
N GLU A 245 -13.19 -24.77 -0.89
CA GLU A 245 -12.28 -23.75 -0.34
C GLU A 245 -12.03 -22.62 -1.34
N LEU A 246 -11.84 -22.95 -2.62
CA LEU A 246 -11.72 -21.96 -3.69
C LEU A 246 -13.01 -21.15 -3.87
N ASP A 247 -14.19 -21.80 -3.78
CA ASP A 247 -15.49 -21.13 -3.82
C ASP A 247 -15.66 -20.15 -2.65
N MET A 248 -15.23 -20.54 -1.45
CA MET A 248 -15.22 -19.64 -0.28
C MET A 248 -14.33 -18.41 -0.52
N LEU A 249 -13.12 -18.57 -1.04
CA LEU A 249 -12.22 -17.45 -1.34
C LEU A 249 -12.79 -16.51 -2.42
N LEU A 250 -13.49 -17.07 -3.40
CA LEU A 250 -14.10 -16.29 -4.49
C LEU A 250 -15.34 -15.53 -4.04
N ASN A 251 -16.22 -16.16 -3.26
CA ASN A 251 -17.59 -15.69 -3.06
C ASN A 251 -17.86 -15.12 -1.66
N LYS A 252 -16.95 -15.28 -0.69
CA LYS A 252 -17.15 -14.80 0.67
C LYS A 252 -16.18 -13.70 1.04
N ARG A 253 -16.66 -12.75 1.86
CA ARG A 253 -15.85 -11.66 2.39
C ARG A 253 -14.97 -12.13 3.54
N LEU A 254 -13.66 -12.05 3.38
CA LEU A 254 -12.69 -12.41 4.40
C LEU A 254 -12.59 -11.29 5.44
N VAL A 255 -12.72 -11.63 6.73
CA VAL A 255 -12.61 -10.66 7.83
C VAL A 255 -11.20 -10.63 8.38
N LYS A 256 -10.65 -11.81 8.70
CA LYS A 256 -9.31 -11.95 9.29
C LYS A 256 -8.80 -13.38 9.19
N VAL A 257 -7.49 -13.51 9.37
CA VAL A 257 -6.80 -14.80 9.38
C VAL A 257 -6.05 -14.97 10.68
N LYS A 258 -6.16 -16.15 11.30
CA LYS A 258 -5.40 -16.53 12.49
C LYS A 258 -4.38 -17.60 12.11
N LEU A 259 -3.11 -17.30 12.28
CA LEU A 259 -2.03 -18.28 12.19
C LEU A 259 -1.66 -18.77 13.59
N ILE A 260 -1.60 -20.07 13.78
CA ILE A 260 -1.37 -20.72 15.08
C ILE A 260 -0.11 -21.55 14.98
N SER A 261 0.88 -21.25 15.84
CA SER A 261 2.01 -22.14 16.04
C SER A 261 1.78 -23.01 17.26
N ALA A 262 1.44 -24.28 17.03
CA ALA A 262 1.13 -25.21 18.12
C ALA A 262 2.36 -25.48 19.00
N ARG A 263 3.53 -25.59 18.38
CA ARG A 263 4.80 -25.88 19.07
C ARG A 263 5.25 -24.74 19.97
N LYS A 264 5.04 -23.49 19.51
CA LYS A 264 5.37 -22.29 20.29
C LYS A 264 4.23 -21.80 21.19
N LYS A 265 3.04 -22.41 21.09
CA LYS A 265 1.82 -22.01 21.83
C LYS A 265 1.45 -20.54 21.64
N LEU A 266 1.64 -20.01 20.44
CA LEU A 266 1.34 -18.62 20.09
C LEU A 266 0.47 -18.53 18.83
N TYR A 267 -0.13 -17.37 18.61
CA TYR A 267 -0.88 -17.08 17.40
C TYR A 267 -0.67 -15.62 16.97
N SER A 268 -0.86 -15.37 15.69
CA SER A 268 -0.90 -14.02 15.10
C SER A 268 -2.20 -13.87 14.32
N ILE A 269 -2.73 -12.65 14.32
CA ILE A 269 -3.91 -12.29 13.54
C ILE A 269 -3.48 -11.40 12.39
N TYR A 270 -4.06 -11.60 11.22
CA TYR A 270 -3.80 -10.81 10.02
C TYR A 270 -5.11 -10.27 9.45
N HIS A 271 -5.04 -9.09 8.86
CA HIS A 271 -6.16 -8.34 8.31
C HIS A 271 -5.86 -7.84 6.89
N MET A 272 -6.92 -7.65 6.09
CA MET A 272 -6.85 -6.87 4.85
C MET A 272 -6.87 -5.36 5.17
N ASN A 273 -7.68 -4.93 6.13
CA ASN A 273 -7.67 -3.54 6.56
C ASN A 273 -6.41 -3.27 7.39
N HIS A 274 -5.45 -2.58 6.80
CA HIS A 274 -4.25 -2.15 7.49
C HIS A 274 -4.35 -0.65 7.82
N LYS A 275 -3.89 -0.31 9.02
CA LYS A 275 -3.60 1.06 9.45
C LYS A 275 -2.10 1.36 9.39
N ILE A 276 -1.35 0.61 8.56
CA ILE A 276 0.07 0.86 8.36
C ILE A 276 0.18 2.29 7.85
N ASN A 277 0.95 3.13 8.56
CA ASN A 277 1.29 4.45 8.07
C ASN A 277 2.03 4.26 6.75
N GLU A 278 1.36 4.54 5.64
CA GLU A 278 1.84 4.21 4.29
C GLU A 278 3.20 4.86 3.97
N ASN A 279 3.71 5.79 4.79
CA ASN A 279 4.89 6.59 4.47
C ASN A 279 5.82 6.90 5.66
N GLN A 280 5.93 6.04 6.68
CA GLN A 280 7.09 6.04 7.60
C GLN A 280 8.14 5.01 7.19
N THR A 281 8.36 4.89 5.89
CA THR A 281 9.29 3.93 5.31
C THR A 281 10.73 4.40 5.51
N ILE A 282 11.44 3.67 6.38
CA ILE A 282 12.92 3.60 6.39
C ILE A 282 13.44 2.96 5.07
N SER A 283 12.56 2.44 4.20
CA SER A 283 12.89 1.79 2.94
C SER A 283 11.84 2.06 1.85
N ILE A 284 12.33 2.62 0.74
CA ILE A 284 11.60 3.06 -0.47
C ILE A 284 10.87 1.90 -1.19
N ASN A 285 11.04 0.65 -0.75
CA ASN A 285 10.62 -0.57 -1.47
C ASN A 285 9.51 -1.37 -0.76
N GLN A 286 8.79 -0.80 0.22
CA GLN A 286 7.81 -1.56 1.01
C GLN A 286 6.44 -0.86 1.07
N ALA A 287 5.83 -0.65 -0.09
CA ALA A 287 4.43 -0.23 -0.20
C ALA A 287 3.47 -1.40 0.09
N THR A 288 2.25 -1.08 0.50
CA THR A 288 1.17 -2.06 0.60
C THR A 288 0.62 -2.39 -0.79
N GLN A 289 0.19 -3.64 -1.02
CA GLN A 289 -0.33 -4.07 -2.33
C GLN A 289 -1.67 -3.41 -2.68
N TYR A 290 -2.41 -2.98 -1.67
CA TYR A 290 -3.71 -2.32 -1.70
C TYR A 290 -3.81 -1.45 -0.45
N GLN A 291 -4.72 -0.47 -0.43
CA GLN A 291 -4.88 0.58 0.61
C GLN A 291 -6.11 0.34 1.51
N THR A 292 -7.11 -0.38 1.01
CA THR A 292 -8.37 -0.64 1.72
C THR A 292 -8.71 -2.12 1.79
N GLU A 293 -9.54 -2.49 2.76
CA GLU A 293 -10.10 -3.85 2.86
C GLU A 293 -10.85 -4.24 1.57
N LEU A 294 -11.55 -3.28 0.96
CA LEU A 294 -12.34 -3.52 -0.25
C LEU A 294 -11.45 -3.88 -1.44
N GLU A 295 -10.31 -3.20 -1.60
CA GLU A 295 -9.31 -3.54 -2.61
C GLU A 295 -8.63 -4.87 -2.33
N GLY A 296 -8.31 -5.17 -1.06
CA GLY A 296 -7.77 -6.48 -0.66
C GLY A 296 -8.73 -7.62 -0.99
N GLN A 297 -10.02 -7.43 -0.72
CA GLN A 297 -11.07 -8.39 -1.05
C GLN A 297 -11.19 -8.56 -2.57
N TYR A 298 -11.22 -7.46 -3.33
CA TYR A 298 -11.25 -7.51 -4.79
C TYR A 298 -10.06 -8.29 -5.35
N LEU A 299 -8.85 -8.02 -4.85
CA LEU A 299 -7.63 -8.68 -5.31
C LEU A 299 -7.64 -10.18 -4.99
N LEU A 300 -8.07 -10.58 -3.79
CA LEU A 300 -8.23 -12.00 -3.42
C LEU A 300 -9.20 -12.72 -4.37
N GLN A 301 -10.35 -12.10 -4.65
CA GLN A 301 -11.32 -12.69 -5.56
C GLN A 301 -10.81 -12.76 -7.00
N LEU A 302 -10.07 -11.74 -7.44
CA LEU A 302 -9.48 -11.69 -8.78
C LEU A 302 -8.43 -12.79 -8.98
N ILE A 303 -7.54 -13.02 -8.01
CA ILE A 303 -6.54 -14.09 -8.11
C ILE A 303 -7.22 -15.46 -8.15
N THR A 304 -8.25 -15.67 -7.34
CA THR A 304 -8.98 -16.95 -7.28
C THR A 304 -9.73 -17.19 -8.58
N ALA A 305 -10.41 -16.17 -9.12
CA ALA A 305 -11.12 -16.27 -10.40
C ALA A 305 -10.17 -16.62 -11.55
N ARG A 306 -9.06 -15.88 -11.71
CA ARG A 306 -8.06 -16.13 -12.76
C ARG A 306 -7.41 -17.50 -12.60
N PHE A 307 -7.14 -17.92 -11.36
CA PHE A 307 -6.60 -19.26 -11.09
C PHE A 307 -7.57 -20.35 -11.52
N ILE A 308 -8.86 -20.25 -11.18
CA ILE A 308 -9.89 -21.20 -11.60
C ILE A 308 -10.01 -21.23 -13.13
N GLU A 309 -10.02 -20.08 -13.78
CA GLU A 309 -10.10 -19.96 -15.24
C GLU A 309 -8.93 -20.65 -15.94
N MET A 310 -7.70 -20.37 -15.48
CA MET A 310 -6.48 -20.96 -16.03
C MET A 310 -6.48 -22.49 -15.89
N ASN A 311 -6.93 -23.00 -14.73
CA ASN A 311 -7.08 -24.44 -14.50
C ASN A 311 -8.11 -25.07 -15.43
N LYS A 312 -9.25 -24.40 -15.70
CA LYS A 312 -10.27 -24.88 -16.64
C LYS A 312 -9.77 -24.90 -18.09
N GLN A 313 -8.96 -23.92 -18.46
CA GLN A 313 -8.38 -23.80 -19.80
C GLN A 313 -7.39 -24.93 -20.08
N PHE A 314 -6.43 -25.16 -19.18
CA PHE A 314 -5.33 -26.10 -19.42
C PHE A 314 -5.59 -27.52 -18.91
N LYS A 315 -6.58 -27.72 -18.03
CA LYS A 315 -7.01 -29.04 -17.53
C LYS A 315 -5.84 -29.94 -17.13
N ILE A 316 -4.88 -29.39 -16.38
CA ILE A 316 -3.80 -30.18 -15.80
C ILE A 316 -4.47 -31.24 -14.92
N LYS A 317 -4.31 -32.51 -15.29
CA LYS A 317 -5.01 -33.65 -14.69
C LYS A 317 -4.32 -34.13 -13.44
#